data_AF-A0A1F8MU52-F1
#
_entry.id   AF-A0A1F8MU52-F1
#
_cell.length_a   1.000
_cell.length_b   1.000
_cell.length_c   1.000
_cell.angle_alpha   90.00
_cell.angle_beta   90.00
_cell.angle_gamma   90.00
#
_symmetry.space_group_name_H-M   'P 1'
#
loop_
_entity.id
_entity.type
_entity.pdbx_description
1 polymer ?
#
loop_
_entity_poly.entity_id
_entity_poly.type
_entity_poly.pdbx_seq_one_letter_code
_entity_poly.pdbx_strand_id
1 'polypeptide(L)' 'MTQEYNVKGMVVKIKALRKNAEALKEISGGIPAVDKNADRILANVRMLEIDISDAAEILGK' A
#
# COMPACT_ATOMS: atom_id res chain seq x y z
N MET A 1 -25.77 5.45 11.72
CA MET A 1 -25.27 6.41 10.71
C MET A 1 -24.38 5.63 9.77
N THR A 2 -24.62 5.67 8.47
CA THR A 2 -23.75 5.00 7.49
C THR A 2 -22.54 5.89 7.27
N GLN A 3 -21.36 5.46 7.74
CA GLN A 3 -20.13 6.21 7.54
C GLN A 3 -19.68 6.03 6.09
N GLU A 4 -19.56 7.14 5.35
CA GLU A 4 -19.09 7.11 3.96
C GLU A 4 -17.56 7.00 3.95
N TYR A 5 -17.04 5.86 3.53
CA TYR A 5 -15.60 5.63 3.45
C TYR A 5 -15.05 6.17 2.12
N ASN A 6 -13.98 6.97 2.17
CA ASN A 6 -13.28 7.42 0.97
C ASN A 6 -12.36 6.33 0.39
N VAL A 7 -12.96 5.26 -0.14
CA VAL A 7 -12.27 4.09 -0.68
C VAL A 7 -11.34 4.48 -1.85
N LYS A 8 -11.79 5.37 -2.74
CA LYS A 8 -10.97 5.89 -3.85
C LYS A 8 -9.71 6.60 -3.34
N GLY A 9 -9.84 7.39 -2.28
CA GLY A 9 -8.70 8.04 -1.62
C GLY A 9 -7.72 7.04 -1.01
N MET A 10 -8.22 5.97 -0.41
CA MET A 10 -7.39 4.88 0.14
C MET A 10 -6.60 4.19 -0.97
N VAL A 11 -7.23 3.83 -2.09
CA VAL A 11 -6.54 3.21 -3.25
C VAL A 11 -5.36 4.06 -3.72
N VAL A 12 -5.56 5.38 -3.86
CA VAL A 12 -4.50 6.30 -4.28
C VAL A 12 -3.34 6.32 -3.28
N LYS A 13 -3.64 6.36 -1.98
CA LYS A 13 -2.60 6.38 -0.93
C LYS A 13 -1.86 5.05 -0.82
N ILE A 14 -2.54 3.92 -0.94
CA ILE A 14 -1.93 2.59 -0.92
C ILE A 14 -0.96 2.43 -2.09
N LYS A 15 -1.34 2.84 -3.31
CA LYS A 15 -0.45 2.85 -4.47
C LYS A 15 0.80 3.72 -4.25
N ALA A 16 0.64 4.88 -3.62
CA ALA A 16 1.77 5.75 -3.28
C ALA A 16 2.70 5.12 -2.23
N LEU A 17 2.16 4.43 -1.22
CA LEU A 17 2.96 3.69 -0.23
C LEU A 17 3.80 2.61 -0.89
N ARG A 18 3.21 1.84 -1.82
CA ARG A 18 3.95 0.84 -2.60
C ARG A 18 5.14 1.45 -3.32
N LYS A 19 4.89 2.49 -4.12
CA LYS A 19 5.94 3.17 -4.91
C LYS A 19 7.06 3.70 -4.02
N ASN A 20 6.72 4.29 -2.87
CA ASN A 20 7.71 4.82 -1.95
C ASN A 20 8.54 3.71 -1.27
N ALA A 21 7.93 2.56 -0.95
CA ALA A 21 8.64 1.43 -0.37
C ALA A 21 9.57 0.74 -1.39
N GLU A 22 9.14 0.63 -2.65
CA GLU A 22 9.99 0.17 -3.77
C GLU A 22 11.20 1.11 -3.96
N ALA A 23 10.94 2.42 -4.01
CA ALA A 23 12.00 3.43 -4.14
C ALA A 23 12.97 3.43 -2.95
N LEU A 24 12.47 3.24 -1.72
CA LEU A 24 13.31 3.11 -0.52
C LEU A 24 14.25 1.89 -0.62
N LYS A 25 13.74 0.77 -1.13
CA LYS A 25 14.55 -0.44 -1.34
C LYS A 25 15.60 -0.22 -2.42
N GLU A 26 15.26 0.48 -3.49
CA GLU A 26 16.19 0.79 -4.58
C GLU A 26 17.39 1.63 -4.11
N ILE A 27 17.14 2.63 -3.26
CA ILE A 27 18.22 3.49 -2.73
C ILE A 27 18.92 2.92 -1.49
N SER A 28 18.54 1.73 -1.01
CA SER A 28 19.04 1.16 0.24
C SER A 28 20.54 0.85 0.19
N GLY A 29 21.13 0.72 -1.00
CA GLY A 29 22.51 0.30 -1.19
C GLY A 29 22.82 -1.10 -0.65
N GLY A 30 21.79 -1.94 -0.45
CA GLY A 30 21.93 -3.28 0.09
C GLY A 30 22.07 -3.35 1.62
N ILE A 31 21.76 -2.27 2.35
CA ILE A 31 21.74 -2.28 3.81
C ILE A 31 20.69 -3.29 4.28
N PRO A 32 21.08 -4.43 4.93
CA PRO A 32 20.15 -5.53 5.16
C PRO A 32 18.97 -5.16 6.06
N ALA A 33 19.17 -4.23 7.00
CA ALA A 33 18.11 -3.73 7.85
C ALA A 33 17.07 -2.92 7.06
N VAL A 34 17.50 -2.11 6.09
CA VAL A 34 16.60 -1.30 5.26
C VAL A 34 15.84 -2.21 4.29
N ASP A 35 16.52 -3.12 3.61
CA ASP A 35 15.89 -4.06 2.67
C ASP A 35 14.80 -4.91 3.33
N LYS A 36 15.09 -5.49 4.49
CA LYS A 36 14.12 -6.31 5.24
C LYS A 36 12.91 -5.50 5.70
N ASN A 37 13.10 -4.24 6.07
CA ASN A 37 11.99 -3.38 6.47
C ASN A 37 11.17 -2.93 5.27
N ALA A 38 11.81 -2.60 4.14
CA ALA A 38 11.13 -2.28 2.89
C ALA A 38 10.29 -3.47 2.40
N ASP A 39 10.83 -4.69 2.47
CA ASP A 39 10.10 -5.92 2.13
C ASP A 39 8.88 -6.14 3.04
N ARG A 40 9.02 -5.92 4.36
CA ARG A 40 7.89 -6.02 5.29
C ARG A 40 6.82 -4.97 5.01
N ILE A 41 7.22 -3.73 4.67
CA ILE A 41 6.28 -2.68 4.28
C ILE A 41 5.54 -3.10 3.01
N LEU A 42 6.25 -3.58 1.98
CA LEU A 42 5.65 -4.03 0.72
C LEU A 42 4.66 -5.17 0.93
N ALA A 43 4.97 -6.12 1.82
CA ALA A 43 4.04 -7.20 2.16
C ALA A 43 2.74 -6.68 2.81
N ASN A 44 2.84 -5.74 3.75
CA ASN A 44 1.65 -5.13 4.37
C ASN A 44 0.86 -4.27 3.38
N VAL A 45 1.55 -3.49 2.53
CA VAL A 45 0.90 -2.71 1.47
C VAL A 45 0.17 -3.62 0.49
N ARG A 46 0.74 -4.78 0.15
CA ARG A 46 0.07 -5.76 -0.71
C ARG A 46 -1.22 -6.30 -0.09
N MET A 47 -1.25 -6.54 1.22
CA MET A 47 -2.49 -6.91 1.91
C MET A 47 -3.54 -5.81 1.82
N LEU A 48 -3.14 -4.55 2.07
CA LEU A 48 -4.05 -3.40 1.93
C LEU A 48 -4.57 -3.24 0.50
N GLU A 49 -3.75 -3.52 -0.52
CA GLU A 49 -4.19 -3.53 -1.90
C GLU A 49 -5.31 -4.54 -2.12
N ILE A 50 -5.20 -5.75 -1.57
CA ILE A 50 -6.24 -6.78 -1.68
C ILE A 50 -7.50 -6.33 -0.96
N ASP A 51 -7.37 -5.96 0.33
CA ASP A 51 -8.50 -5.58 1.19
C ASP A 51 -9.31 -4.41 0.61
N ILE A 52 -8.63 -3.42 0.01
CA ILE A 52 -9.26 -2.20 -0.51
C ILE A 52 -9.63 -2.30 -1.99
N SER A 53 -8.96 -3.12 -2.81
CA SER A 53 -9.37 -3.31 -4.21
C SER A 53 -10.70 -4.02 -4.29
N ASP A 54 -10.91 -5.04 -3.46
CA ASP A 54 -12.19 -5.76 -3.36
C ASP A 54 -13.30 -4.79 -2.91
N ALA A 55 -13.02 -3.95 -1.91
CA ALA A 55 -13.94 -2.92 -1.45
C ALA A 55 -14.21 -1.85 -2.54
N ALA A 56 -13.21 -1.47 -3.33
CA ALA A 56 -13.35 -0.50 -4.41
C ALA A 56 -14.20 -1.04 -5.57
N GLU A 57 -14.13 -2.33 -5.86
CA GLU A 57 -14.97 -2.97 -6.88
C GLU A 57 -16.45 -3.02 -6.45
N ILE A 58 -16.70 -3.31 -5.17
CA ILE A 58 -18.05 -3.42 -4.61
C ILE A 58 -18.69 -2.04 -4.35
N LEU A 59 -17.91 -1.09 -3.83
CA LEU A 59 -18.39 0.22 -3.37
C LEU A 59 -18.19 1.33 -4.43
N GLY A 60 -17.48 1.05 -5.52
CA GLY A 60 -17.09 2.02 -6.54
C GLY A 60 -18.13 2.33 -7.62
N LYS A 61 -19.43 2.26 -7.31
CA LYS A 61 -20.46 2.91 -8.14
C LYS A 61 -20.36 4.43 -8.06
#